data_AF-A4JC37-F1
#
_entry.id   AF-A4JC37-F1
#
_cell.length_a   1.000
_cell.length_b   1.000
_cell.length_c   1.000
_cell.angle_alpha   90.00
_cell.angle_beta   90.00
_cell.angle_gamma   90.00
#
_symmetry.space_group_name_H-M   'P 1'
#
loop_
_entity.id
_entity.type
_entity.pdbx_description
1 polymer ?
#
loop_
_entity_poly.entity_id
_entity_poly.type
_entity_poly.pdbx_seq_one_letter_code
_entity_poly.pdbx_strand_id
1 'polypeptide(L)'
;MSESQIIEVPSADWSGHNLSTPREQLLAAVEEGKVLYFPHLRFAIEGGEEALLDPALADPKRKNISLAPNGGALAGVLGDSVTQSAVRALVARFQKQAGTLVDGLFPEYRGKLRVAPTSLRLMQVETRQTSWRKDDSRLHVDAFPSRPNYGERILRVFTNVNPAGQPRVWRVGEPFETVAKRFLPKIRPQLPGSAWLLNLLHVTKSPRSAYDHLMLNLHDSMKADLDYQKTCSQQTIPFPPGSVWICFSDQASHAVMSGQFMLEQTFFLPVDAMVRRECAPLGILERLTGRTLV
;
A
#
# COMPACT_ATOMS: atom_id res chain seq x y z
N MET A 1 -15.07 20.70 10.03
CA MET A 1 -14.94 19.23 9.90
C MET A 1 -13.94 19.00 8.79
N SER A 2 -12.90 18.18 9.00
CA SER A 2 -11.94 17.87 7.93
C SER A 2 -12.61 17.09 6.80
N GLU A 3 -12.26 17.40 5.56
CA GLU A 3 -12.73 16.64 4.39
C GLU A 3 -12.32 15.17 4.50
N SER A 4 -13.23 14.26 4.13
CA SER A 4 -12.94 12.82 4.20
C SER A 4 -11.79 12.45 3.25
N GLN A 5 -10.91 11.58 3.72
CA GLN A 5 -9.80 11.03 2.92
C GLN A 5 -10.23 9.77 2.15
N ILE A 6 -11.52 9.45 2.15
CA ILE A 6 -12.07 8.25 1.52
C ILE A 6 -13.13 8.68 0.52
N ILE A 7 -13.00 8.22 -0.72
CA ILE A 7 -14.00 8.41 -1.77
C ILE A 7 -14.64 7.06 -2.07
N GLU A 8 -15.94 6.97 -1.82
CA GLU A 8 -16.72 5.81 -2.22
C GLU A 8 -17.02 5.84 -3.72
N VAL A 9 -16.77 4.70 -4.38
CA VAL A 9 -16.96 4.50 -5.82
C VAL A 9 -17.89 3.31 -6.00
N PRO A 10 -19.21 3.52 -6.16
CA PRO A 10 -20.18 2.45 -6.30
C PRO A 10 -20.06 1.80 -7.68
N SER A 11 -19.13 0.87 -7.81
CA SER A 11 -18.91 0.08 -9.02
C SER A 11 -18.60 -1.38 -8.66
N ALA A 12 -19.07 -2.28 -9.51
CA ALA A 12 -18.79 -3.73 -9.44
C ALA A 12 -17.99 -4.22 -10.66
N ASP A 13 -17.48 -3.29 -11.47
CA ASP A 13 -16.83 -3.56 -12.74
C ASP A 13 -15.30 -3.43 -12.65
N TRP A 14 -14.61 -4.57 -12.75
CA TRP A 14 -13.14 -4.62 -12.74
C TRP A 14 -12.48 -3.97 -13.95
N SER A 15 -13.24 -3.59 -14.99
CA SER A 15 -12.73 -2.81 -16.12
C SER A 15 -12.67 -1.30 -15.86
N GLY A 16 -13.30 -0.80 -14.79
CA GLY A 16 -13.26 0.61 -14.42
C GLY A 16 -13.94 1.56 -15.43
N HIS A 17 -14.80 1.08 -16.32
CA HIS A 17 -15.47 1.92 -17.33
C HIS A 17 -16.81 2.49 -16.88
N ASN A 18 -17.58 1.75 -16.07
CA ASN A 18 -18.92 2.14 -15.63
C ASN A 18 -18.89 2.78 -14.23
N LEU A 19 -18.38 4.01 -14.15
CA LEU A 19 -18.21 4.75 -12.90
C LEU A 19 -19.27 5.85 -12.78
N SER A 20 -19.85 6.01 -11.58
CA SER A 20 -20.76 7.12 -11.26
C SER A 20 -20.04 8.47 -11.17
N THR A 21 -18.76 8.44 -10.80
CA THR A 21 -17.91 9.61 -10.63
C THR A 21 -16.97 9.72 -11.82
N PRO A 22 -16.76 10.92 -12.41
CA PRO A 22 -15.81 11.10 -13.49
C PRO A 22 -14.42 10.57 -13.11
N ARG A 23 -13.82 9.80 -14.01
CA ARG A 23 -12.54 9.13 -13.80
C ARG A 23 -11.43 10.14 -13.47
N GLU A 24 -11.43 11.32 -14.08
CA GLU A 24 -10.48 12.41 -13.84
C GLU A 24 -10.55 12.90 -12.39
N GLN A 25 -11.73 12.90 -11.77
CA GLN A 25 -11.88 13.26 -10.36
C GLN A 25 -11.33 12.17 -9.43
N LEU A 26 -11.49 10.89 -9.79
CA LEU A 26 -10.92 9.77 -9.05
C LEU A 26 -9.39 9.74 -9.15
N LEU A 27 -8.86 10.02 -10.34
CA LEU A 27 -7.43 10.20 -10.59
C LEU A 27 -6.87 11.35 -9.74
N ALA A 28 -7.53 12.51 -9.76
CA ALA A 28 -7.12 13.62 -8.93
C ALA A 28 -7.15 13.23 -7.44
N ALA A 29 -8.25 12.66 -6.97
CA ALA A 29 -8.38 12.24 -5.58
C ALA A 29 -7.26 11.28 -5.14
N VAL A 30 -6.94 10.26 -5.94
CA VAL A 30 -5.88 9.31 -5.57
C VAL A 30 -4.50 9.98 -5.55
N GLU A 31 -4.19 10.87 -6.51
CA GLU A 31 -2.93 11.64 -6.52
C GLU A 31 -2.81 12.62 -5.35
N GLU A 32 -3.93 13.13 -4.84
CA GLU A 32 -4.00 13.94 -3.61
C GLU A 32 -3.85 13.12 -2.33
N GLY A 33 -3.79 11.79 -2.44
CA GLY A 33 -3.60 10.87 -1.32
C GLY A 33 -4.90 10.34 -0.72
N LYS A 34 -6.04 10.51 -1.38
CA LYS A 34 -7.31 9.89 -0.95
C LYS A 34 -7.33 8.40 -1.26
N VAL A 35 -8.12 7.67 -0.47
CA VAL A 35 -8.39 6.24 -0.66
C VAL A 35 -9.66 6.09 -1.49
N LEU A 36 -9.57 5.44 -2.65
CA LEU A 36 -10.74 5.06 -3.43
C LEU A 36 -11.29 3.75 -2.88
N TYR A 37 -12.55 3.72 -2.48
CA TYR A 37 -13.23 2.59 -1.85
C TYR A 37 -14.36 2.08 -2.74
N PHE A 38 -14.29 0.81 -3.12
CA PHE A 38 -15.26 0.14 -3.98
C PHE A 38 -16.03 -0.91 -3.15
N PRO A 39 -17.24 -0.58 -2.65
CA PRO A 39 -18.00 -1.47 -1.76
C PRO A 39 -18.55 -2.73 -2.46
N HIS A 40 -18.66 -2.71 -3.79
CA HIS A 40 -19.34 -3.76 -4.57
C HIS A 40 -18.42 -4.48 -5.56
N LEU A 41 -17.11 -4.19 -5.54
CA LEU A 41 -16.14 -4.76 -6.46
C LEU A 41 -15.56 -6.07 -5.93
N ARG A 42 -16.39 -7.11 -5.91
CA ARG A 42 -16.02 -8.41 -5.34
C ARG A 42 -14.95 -9.11 -6.19
N PHE A 43 -13.87 -9.54 -5.54
CA PHE A 43 -13.00 -10.58 -6.06
C PHE A 43 -13.61 -11.95 -5.75
N ALA A 44 -13.98 -12.71 -6.79
CA ALA A 44 -14.59 -14.03 -6.61
C ALA A 44 -13.55 -15.05 -6.11
N ILE A 45 -13.92 -15.77 -5.06
CA ILE A 45 -13.26 -17.00 -4.61
C ILE A 45 -14.06 -18.15 -5.26
N GLU A 46 -13.43 -18.90 -6.14
CA GLU A 46 -14.05 -19.86 -7.05
C GLU A 46 -13.65 -21.29 -6.68
N GLY A 47 -14.41 -22.29 -7.11
CA GLY A 47 -13.93 -23.67 -7.25
C GLY A 47 -13.11 -24.25 -6.08
N GLY A 48 -13.64 -24.21 -4.85
CA GLY A 48 -12.95 -24.78 -3.68
C GLY A 48 -11.76 -23.96 -3.15
N GLU A 49 -11.49 -22.77 -3.70
CA GLU A 49 -10.42 -21.88 -3.26
C GLU A 49 -10.60 -21.37 -1.83
N GLU A 50 -11.80 -21.51 -1.23
CA GLU A 50 -12.00 -21.25 0.20
C GLU A 50 -11.06 -22.08 1.08
N ALA A 51 -10.72 -23.30 0.66
CA ALA A 51 -9.75 -24.15 1.35
C ALA A 51 -8.31 -23.58 1.32
N LEU A 52 -8.02 -22.66 0.38
CA LEU A 52 -6.73 -21.96 0.30
C LEU A 52 -6.64 -20.78 1.27
N LEU A 53 -7.75 -20.39 1.89
CA LEU A 53 -7.80 -19.35 2.92
C LEU A 53 -7.51 -19.94 4.30
N ASP A 54 -6.36 -20.62 4.42
CA ASP A 54 -5.91 -21.30 5.65
C ASP A 54 -4.54 -20.76 6.10
N PRO A 55 -4.43 -20.14 7.29
CA PRO A 55 -3.15 -19.72 7.87
C PRO A 55 -2.06 -20.79 7.88
N ALA A 56 -2.40 -22.08 7.94
CA ALA A 56 -1.43 -23.19 7.92
C ALA A 56 -0.64 -23.29 6.60
N LEU A 57 -1.16 -22.70 5.51
CA LEU A 57 -0.46 -22.63 4.23
C LEU A 57 0.64 -21.57 4.18
N ALA A 58 0.68 -20.63 5.14
CA ALA A 58 1.71 -19.61 5.17
C ALA A 58 3.00 -20.12 5.82
N ASP A 59 4.13 -20.00 5.10
CA ASP A 59 5.45 -20.31 5.65
C ASP A 59 5.79 -19.35 6.81
N PRO A 60 5.97 -19.84 8.05
CA PRO A 60 6.25 -18.98 9.21
C PRO A 60 7.60 -18.24 9.11
N LYS A 61 8.52 -18.68 8.23
CA LYS A 61 9.79 -17.99 7.98
C LYS A 61 9.64 -16.76 7.08
N ARG A 62 8.47 -16.58 6.46
CA ARG A 62 8.18 -15.45 5.57
C ARG A 62 7.03 -14.62 6.12
N LYS A 63 7.03 -13.34 5.74
CA LYS A 63 6.00 -12.41 6.23
C LYS A 63 4.61 -12.69 5.65
N ASN A 64 4.55 -13.02 4.36
CA ASN A 64 3.32 -13.30 3.62
C ASN A 64 3.64 -14.25 2.45
N ILE A 65 2.59 -14.82 1.86
CA ILE A 65 2.65 -15.47 0.55
C ILE A 65 2.79 -14.38 -0.51
N SER A 66 3.75 -14.54 -1.42
CA SER A 66 4.01 -13.55 -2.47
C SER A 66 4.19 -14.19 -3.84
N LEU A 67 3.50 -13.67 -4.84
CA LEU A 67 3.68 -14.02 -6.25
C LEU A 67 4.51 -12.93 -6.92
N ALA A 68 5.58 -13.31 -7.62
CA ALA A 68 6.39 -12.37 -8.38
C ALA A 68 5.57 -11.68 -9.50
N PRO A 69 6.04 -10.54 -10.03
CA PRO A 69 5.36 -9.84 -11.12
C PRO A 69 5.12 -10.74 -12.33
N ASN A 70 4.07 -10.43 -13.10
CA ASN A 70 3.72 -11.09 -14.36
C ASN A 70 3.55 -12.61 -14.20
N GLY A 71 2.94 -13.04 -13.10
CA GLY A 71 2.69 -14.45 -12.81
C GLY A 71 3.95 -15.28 -12.58
N GLY A 72 5.05 -14.67 -12.10
CA GLY A 72 6.33 -15.34 -11.87
C GLY A 72 6.33 -16.34 -10.70
N ALA A 73 7.49 -16.51 -10.06
CA ALA A 73 7.64 -17.47 -8.95
C ALA A 73 6.76 -17.13 -7.73
N LEU A 74 6.15 -18.15 -7.14
CA LEU A 74 5.43 -18.08 -5.87
C LEU A 74 6.40 -18.37 -4.71
N ALA A 75 6.28 -17.63 -3.61
CA ALA A 75 7.07 -17.84 -2.42
C ALA A 75 6.20 -17.74 -1.15
N GLY A 76 6.57 -18.51 -0.12
CA GLY A 76 5.92 -18.45 1.20
C GLY A 76 4.66 -19.28 1.37
N VAL A 77 4.44 -20.23 0.47
CA VAL A 77 3.36 -21.23 0.55
C VAL A 77 3.96 -22.56 0.98
N LEU A 78 3.36 -23.18 1.99
CA LEU A 78 3.56 -24.57 2.38
C LEU A 78 2.54 -25.47 1.66
N GLY A 79 2.84 -26.75 1.57
CA GLY A 79 1.96 -27.74 0.93
C GLY A 79 2.57 -28.34 -0.33
N ASP A 80 1.83 -29.27 -0.93
CA ASP A 80 2.24 -30.00 -2.12
C ASP A 80 2.16 -29.14 -3.39
N SER A 81 2.61 -29.71 -4.51
CA SER A 81 2.62 -29.00 -5.81
C SER A 81 1.22 -28.59 -6.27
N VAL A 82 0.18 -29.36 -5.94
CA VAL A 82 -1.21 -29.08 -6.28
C VAL A 82 -1.69 -27.83 -5.52
N THR A 83 -1.48 -27.80 -4.21
CA THR A 83 -1.82 -26.66 -3.35
C THR A 83 -1.08 -25.41 -3.78
N GLN A 84 0.24 -25.50 -4.01
CA GLN A 84 1.03 -24.36 -4.47
C GLN A 84 0.55 -23.85 -5.83
N SER A 85 0.18 -24.74 -6.75
CA SER A 85 -0.37 -24.36 -8.05
C SER A 85 -1.73 -23.66 -7.91
N ALA A 86 -2.60 -24.14 -7.02
CA ALA A 86 -3.90 -23.53 -6.75
C ALA A 86 -3.75 -22.12 -6.14
N VAL A 87 -2.89 -21.96 -5.12
CA VAL A 87 -2.58 -20.65 -4.55
C VAL A 87 -1.98 -19.71 -5.61
N ARG A 88 -1.09 -20.21 -6.47
CA ARG A 88 -0.54 -19.43 -7.59
C ARG A 88 -1.64 -18.93 -8.51
N ALA A 89 -2.58 -19.78 -8.90
CA ALA A 89 -3.68 -19.42 -9.80
C ALA A 89 -4.58 -18.34 -9.19
N LEU A 90 -4.97 -18.50 -7.93
CA LEU A 90 -5.74 -17.51 -7.16
C LEU A 90 -5.06 -16.13 -7.16
N VAL A 91 -3.79 -16.09 -6.77
CA VAL A 91 -3.02 -14.84 -6.66
C VAL A 91 -2.76 -14.22 -8.03
N ALA A 92 -2.51 -15.04 -9.06
CA ALA A 92 -2.32 -14.57 -10.43
C ALA A 92 -3.61 -13.98 -11.03
N ARG A 93 -4.78 -14.57 -10.74
CA ARG A 93 -6.08 -14.02 -11.15
C ARG A 93 -6.29 -12.64 -10.53
N PHE A 94 -5.98 -12.47 -9.25
CA PHE A 94 -6.05 -11.17 -8.59
C PHE A 94 -5.07 -10.15 -9.17
N GLN A 95 -3.81 -10.53 -9.42
CA GLN A 95 -2.81 -9.65 -10.08
C GLN A 95 -3.34 -9.11 -11.42
N LYS A 96 -3.93 -9.98 -12.24
CA LYS A 96 -4.52 -9.60 -13.54
C LYS A 96 -5.73 -8.67 -13.38
N GLN A 97 -6.65 -8.98 -12.46
CA GLN A 97 -7.85 -8.16 -12.23
C GLN A 97 -7.48 -6.78 -11.66
N ALA A 98 -6.56 -6.72 -10.71
CA ALA A 98 -6.03 -5.46 -10.18
C ALA A 98 -5.36 -4.61 -11.27
N GLY A 99 -4.60 -5.24 -12.18
CA GLY A 99 -4.02 -4.56 -13.34
C GLY A 99 -5.09 -3.99 -14.27
N THR A 100 -6.12 -4.78 -14.58
CA THR A 100 -7.25 -4.36 -15.42
C THR A 100 -7.98 -3.15 -14.83
N LEU A 101 -8.22 -3.18 -13.52
CA LEU A 101 -8.87 -2.08 -12.79
C LEU A 101 -8.04 -0.80 -12.82
N VAL A 102 -6.74 -0.91 -12.55
CA VAL A 102 -5.81 0.23 -12.57
C VAL A 102 -5.70 0.82 -13.99
N ASP A 103 -5.61 -0.03 -15.02
CA ASP A 103 -5.57 0.43 -16.41
C ASP A 103 -6.89 1.10 -16.85
N GLY A 104 -8.02 0.65 -16.32
CA GLY A 104 -9.34 1.25 -16.56
C GLY A 104 -9.52 2.61 -15.88
N LEU A 105 -9.13 2.70 -14.60
CA LEU A 105 -9.22 3.93 -13.82
C LEU A 105 -8.18 4.98 -14.25
N PHE A 106 -6.96 4.55 -14.58
CA PHE A 106 -5.83 5.45 -14.83
C PHE A 106 -5.12 5.11 -16.15
N PRO A 107 -5.80 5.25 -17.32
CA PRO A 107 -5.21 5.02 -18.63
C PRO A 107 -3.93 5.81 -18.89
N GLU A 108 -3.74 6.97 -18.24
CA GLU A 108 -2.52 7.80 -18.32
C GLU A 108 -1.25 7.07 -17.84
N TYR A 109 -1.42 6.04 -17.02
CA TYR A 109 -0.33 5.25 -16.44
C TYR A 109 -0.06 3.94 -17.18
N ARG A 110 -0.86 3.60 -18.20
CA ARG A 110 -0.63 2.41 -19.03
C ARG A 110 0.78 2.41 -19.62
N GLY A 111 1.47 1.29 -19.48
CA GLY A 111 2.86 1.14 -19.92
C GLY A 111 3.92 1.87 -19.08
N LYS A 112 3.51 2.66 -18.07
CA LYS A 112 4.41 3.37 -17.15
C LYS A 112 4.48 2.71 -15.77
N LEU A 113 3.49 1.89 -15.43
CA LEU A 113 3.44 1.14 -14.18
C LEU A 113 4.38 -0.07 -14.22
N ARG A 114 5.19 -0.19 -13.18
CA ARG A 114 6.02 -1.38 -12.94
C ARG A 114 5.35 -2.27 -11.92
N VAL A 115 4.87 -3.43 -12.39
CA VAL A 115 4.21 -4.43 -11.54
C VAL A 115 5.18 -4.93 -10.46
N ALA A 116 4.74 -4.89 -9.21
CA ALA A 116 5.46 -5.46 -8.08
C ALA A 116 4.78 -6.77 -7.62
N PRO A 117 5.39 -7.53 -6.69
CA PRO A 117 4.80 -8.77 -6.21
C PRO A 117 3.40 -8.57 -5.62
N THR A 118 2.53 -9.55 -5.88
CA THR A 118 1.19 -9.66 -5.26
C THR A 118 1.33 -10.41 -3.95
N SER A 119 0.61 -9.99 -2.90
CA SER A 119 0.66 -10.60 -1.57
C SER A 119 -0.69 -11.20 -1.20
N LEU A 120 -0.67 -12.45 -0.72
CA LEU A 120 -1.80 -13.10 -0.05
C LEU A 120 -1.48 -13.15 1.46
N ARG A 121 -2.29 -12.45 2.25
CA ARG A 121 -2.14 -12.33 3.70
C ARG A 121 -3.19 -13.17 4.41
N LEU A 122 -2.80 -14.37 4.87
CA LEU A 122 -3.69 -15.33 5.54
C LEU A 122 -3.77 -15.12 7.06
N MET A 123 -2.75 -14.52 7.66
CA MET A 123 -2.67 -14.32 9.11
C MET A 123 -3.56 -13.17 9.58
N GLN A 124 -4.23 -13.40 10.71
CA GLN A 124 -4.93 -12.35 11.45
C GLN A 124 -3.97 -11.22 11.84
N VAL A 125 -4.45 -9.97 11.85
CA VAL A 125 -3.62 -8.79 12.13
C VAL A 125 -3.35 -8.67 13.62
N GLU A 126 -4.36 -8.93 14.43
CA GLU A 126 -4.40 -8.71 15.87
C GLU A 126 -3.41 -9.59 16.63
N THR A 127 -3.06 -10.76 16.07
CA THR A 127 -2.13 -11.71 16.68
C THR A 127 -0.66 -11.39 16.38
N ARG A 128 -0.37 -10.36 15.58
CA ARG A 128 1.00 -10.05 15.14
C ARG A 128 1.79 -9.37 16.25
N GLN A 129 2.79 -10.06 16.77
CA GLN A 129 3.79 -9.45 17.65
C GLN A 129 4.94 -8.90 16.80
N THR A 130 5.03 -7.57 16.70
CA THR A 130 6.10 -6.91 15.96
C THR A 130 6.66 -5.73 16.73
N SER A 131 7.91 -5.36 16.44
CA SER A 131 8.50 -4.12 16.96
C SER A 131 7.65 -2.93 16.55
N TRP A 132 7.59 -1.86 17.35
CA TRP A 132 6.77 -0.67 17.04
C TRP A 132 6.99 -0.06 15.64
N ARG A 133 8.19 -0.17 15.06
CA ARG A 133 8.46 0.28 13.67
C ARG A 133 7.74 -0.58 12.61
N LYS A 134 7.56 -1.86 12.90
CA LYS A 134 6.90 -2.85 12.04
C LYS A 134 5.43 -3.06 12.41
N ASP A 135 4.94 -2.35 13.42
CA ASP A 135 3.57 -2.41 13.88
C ASP A 135 2.70 -1.57 12.95
N ASP A 136 1.91 -2.24 12.11
CA ASP A 136 1.05 -1.60 11.11
C ASP A 136 -0.30 -1.16 11.71
N SER A 137 -0.55 -1.39 13.01
CA SER A 137 -1.69 -0.81 13.73
C SER A 137 -1.52 0.68 14.04
N ARG A 138 -0.31 1.19 13.84
CA ARG A 138 0.03 2.61 13.97
C ARG A 138 -0.03 3.30 12.62
N LEU A 139 -0.63 4.49 12.58
CA LEU A 139 -0.71 5.33 11.39
C LEU A 139 0.68 5.59 10.83
N HIS A 140 0.85 5.33 9.54
CA HIS A 140 2.09 5.54 8.82
C HIS A 140 1.81 5.77 7.33
N VAL A 141 2.85 6.23 6.64
CA VAL A 141 2.97 6.12 5.19
C VAL A 141 4.05 5.09 4.87
N ASP A 142 3.90 4.36 3.79
CA ASP A 142 4.83 3.31 3.43
C ASP A 142 6.21 3.88 3.09
N ALA A 143 7.22 3.38 3.79
CA ALA A 143 8.63 3.61 3.51
C ALA A 143 9.41 2.33 3.79
N PHE A 144 10.24 1.90 2.84
CA PHE A 144 10.99 0.66 2.97
C PHE A 144 12.44 0.90 3.41
N PRO A 145 12.86 0.49 4.61
CA PRO A 145 14.18 0.84 5.14
C PRO A 145 15.34 0.24 4.33
N SER A 146 15.12 -0.91 3.68
CA SER A 146 16.12 -1.65 2.91
C SER A 146 15.99 -1.51 1.39
N ARG A 147 14.93 -0.85 0.90
CA ARG A 147 14.66 -0.67 -0.53
C ARG A 147 14.29 0.79 -0.82
N PRO A 148 15.29 1.68 -0.91
CA PRO A 148 15.09 3.04 -1.39
C PRO A 148 14.35 3.03 -2.74
N ASN A 149 13.38 3.92 -2.93
CA ASN A 149 12.56 4.03 -4.14
C ASN A 149 12.77 5.35 -4.90
N TYR A 150 13.57 6.28 -4.37
CA TYR A 150 13.92 7.54 -5.06
C TYR A 150 12.70 8.33 -5.56
N GLY A 151 11.63 8.35 -4.75
CA GLY A 151 10.40 9.08 -5.07
C GLY A 151 9.36 8.28 -5.84
N GLU A 152 9.70 7.11 -6.39
CA GLU A 152 8.76 6.26 -7.13
C GLU A 152 7.54 5.91 -6.28
N ARG A 153 6.35 6.19 -6.80
CA ARG A 153 5.10 6.07 -6.06
C ARG A 153 4.72 4.62 -5.82
N ILE A 154 4.05 4.36 -4.70
CA ILE A 154 3.60 3.02 -4.32
C ILE A 154 2.06 2.95 -4.42
N LEU A 155 1.54 2.59 -5.60
CA LEU A 155 0.12 2.37 -5.80
C LEU A 155 -0.26 0.97 -5.35
N ARG A 156 -1.30 0.84 -4.51
CA ARG A 156 -1.77 -0.45 -4.05
C ARG A 156 -3.26 -0.64 -4.28
N VAL A 157 -3.61 -1.84 -4.70
CA VAL A 157 -4.98 -2.35 -4.77
C VAL A 157 -5.13 -3.44 -3.73
N PHE A 158 -6.12 -3.33 -2.88
CA PHE A 158 -6.41 -4.27 -1.81
C PHE A 158 -7.80 -4.86 -1.99
N THR A 159 -8.00 -6.10 -1.55
CA THR A 159 -9.34 -6.68 -1.42
C THR A 159 -9.45 -7.52 -0.15
N ASN A 160 -10.60 -7.41 0.51
CA ASN A 160 -10.97 -8.26 1.63
C ASN A 160 -11.68 -9.51 1.09
N VAL A 161 -11.07 -10.68 1.29
CA VAL A 161 -11.59 -11.98 0.84
C VAL A 161 -11.98 -12.88 2.01
N ASN A 162 -12.28 -12.29 3.16
CA ASN A 162 -12.65 -13.05 4.35
C ASN A 162 -13.96 -13.83 4.15
N PRO A 163 -13.96 -15.18 4.29
CA PRO A 163 -15.16 -15.99 4.05
C PRO A 163 -16.16 -15.93 5.22
N ALA A 164 -15.71 -15.51 6.41
CA ALA A 164 -16.51 -15.46 7.63
C ALA A 164 -17.24 -14.12 7.85
N GLY A 165 -17.33 -13.26 6.82
CA GLY A 165 -18.05 -11.98 6.94
C GLY A 165 -17.27 -10.87 7.66
N GLN A 166 -16.01 -11.09 8.05
CA GLN A 166 -15.28 -10.14 8.90
C GLN A 166 -14.65 -9.00 8.09
N PRO A 167 -14.77 -7.74 8.56
CA PRO A 167 -14.17 -6.61 7.88
C PRO A 167 -12.65 -6.55 8.10
N ARG A 168 -11.96 -5.86 7.18
CA ARG A 168 -10.59 -5.38 7.37
C ARG A 168 -10.68 -3.95 7.88
N VAL A 169 -10.40 -3.72 9.16
CA VAL A 169 -10.59 -2.40 9.76
C VAL A 169 -9.33 -1.57 9.61
N TRP A 170 -9.45 -0.42 8.95
CA TRP A 170 -8.38 0.56 8.79
C TRP A 170 -8.67 1.84 9.55
N ARG A 171 -7.62 2.56 9.93
CA ARG A 171 -7.68 4.00 10.21
C ARG A 171 -6.99 4.73 9.07
N VAL A 172 -7.65 5.73 8.51
CA VAL A 172 -7.09 6.62 7.50
C VAL A 172 -6.86 7.97 8.17
N GLY A 173 -5.61 8.42 8.19
CA GLY A 173 -5.19 9.65 8.86
C GLY A 173 -5.39 10.90 8.01
N GLU A 174 -4.79 11.99 8.45
CA GLU A 174 -4.82 13.29 7.76
C GLU A 174 -3.97 13.32 6.47
N PRO A 175 -4.15 14.34 5.60
CA PRO A 175 -3.37 14.50 4.37
C PRO A 175 -1.86 14.52 4.60
N PHE A 176 -1.10 13.96 3.64
CA PHE A 176 0.36 13.83 3.73
C PHE A 176 1.07 15.15 4.02
N GLU A 177 0.67 16.25 3.38
CA GLU A 177 1.32 17.54 3.60
C GLU A 177 1.19 18.03 5.05
N THR A 178 0.06 17.74 5.71
CA THR A 178 -0.15 18.08 7.13
C THR A 178 0.77 17.24 8.02
N VAL A 179 0.90 15.94 7.72
CA VAL A 179 1.85 15.05 8.39
C VAL A 179 3.28 15.57 8.21
N ALA A 180 3.67 15.88 6.98
CA ALA A 180 5.00 16.38 6.64
C ALA A 180 5.32 17.67 7.40
N LYS A 181 4.42 18.67 7.37
CA LYS A 181 4.61 19.94 8.13
C LYS A 181 4.81 19.72 9.62
N ARG A 182 4.14 18.73 10.21
CA ARG A 182 4.23 18.42 11.65
C ARG A 182 5.55 17.76 12.03
N PHE A 183 6.02 16.81 11.23
CA PHE A 183 7.16 15.95 11.60
C PHE A 183 8.48 16.35 10.95
N LEU A 184 8.47 16.95 9.75
CA LEU A 184 9.67 17.33 9.01
C LEU A 184 10.66 18.19 9.83
N PRO A 185 10.22 19.21 10.63
CA PRO A 185 11.13 20.00 11.45
C PRO A 185 11.87 19.19 12.54
N LYS A 186 11.36 18.01 12.91
CA LYS A 186 11.93 17.13 13.94
C LYS A 186 12.91 16.11 13.37
N ILE A 187 12.97 15.97 12.03
CA ILE A 187 13.80 14.96 11.38
C ILE A 187 15.25 15.43 11.33
N ARG A 188 16.16 14.59 11.85
CA ARG A 188 17.59 14.87 11.75
C ARG A 188 18.06 14.76 10.30
N PRO A 189 18.92 15.67 9.82
CA PRO A 189 19.48 15.58 8.49
C PRO A 189 20.26 14.28 8.33
N GLN A 190 20.28 13.75 7.11
CA GLN A 190 21.09 12.59 6.77
C GLN A 190 22.57 12.95 6.89
N LEU A 191 23.33 12.18 7.67
CA LEU A 191 24.76 12.41 7.84
C LEU A 191 25.51 12.16 6.52
N PRO A 192 26.47 13.02 6.13
CA PRO A 192 27.29 12.78 4.93
C PRO A 192 27.94 11.39 4.96
N GLY A 193 27.90 10.67 3.84
CA GLY A 193 28.48 9.31 3.72
C GLY A 193 27.65 8.17 4.34
N SER A 194 26.61 8.45 5.14
CA SER A 194 25.78 7.39 5.75
C SER A 194 25.06 6.53 4.71
N ALA A 195 24.56 7.12 3.62
CA ALA A 195 23.92 6.40 2.53
C ALA A 195 24.87 5.39 1.85
N TRP A 196 26.11 5.80 1.64
CA TRP A 196 27.15 4.96 1.05
C TRP A 196 27.52 3.82 1.99
N LEU A 197 27.71 4.10 3.29
CA LEU A 197 28.05 3.08 4.28
C LEU A 197 26.93 2.04 4.43
N LEU A 198 25.67 2.47 4.47
CA LEU A 198 24.51 1.56 4.54
C LEU A 198 24.43 0.64 3.32
N ASN A 199 24.73 1.16 2.13
CA ASN A 199 24.79 0.36 0.91
C ASN A 199 25.98 -0.61 0.92
N LEU A 200 27.17 -0.15 1.30
CA LEU A 200 28.38 -0.97 1.40
C LEU A 200 28.19 -2.15 2.35
N LEU A 201 27.50 -1.92 3.48
CA LEU A 201 27.15 -2.94 4.46
C LEU A 201 25.93 -3.79 4.07
N HIS A 202 25.39 -3.63 2.86
CA HIS A 202 24.22 -4.35 2.35
C HIS A 202 22.96 -4.21 3.22
N VAL A 203 22.88 -3.14 4.03
CA VAL A 203 21.68 -2.81 4.81
C VAL A 203 20.58 -2.30 3.89
N THR A 204 20.96 -1.54 2.87
CA THR A 204 20.09 -1.10 1.77
C THR A 204 20.54 -1.73 0.46
N LYS A 205 19.59 -1.97 -0.46
CA LYS A 205 19.89 -2.50 -1.80
C LYS A 205 20.54 -1.49 -2.76
N SER A 206 20.44 -0.22 -2.42
CA SER A 206 21.00 0.92 -3.15
C SER A 206 21.34 2.03 -2.14
N PRO A 207 22.13 3.05 -2.51
CA PRO A 207 22.30 4.23 -1.67
C PRO A 207 20.94 4.86 -1.32
N ARG A 208 20.77 5.30 -0.08
CA ARG A 208 19.53 5.97 0.34
C ARG A 208 19.55 7.43 -0.09
N SER A 209 18.56 7.87 -0.87
CA SER A 209 18.39 9.29 -1.22
C SER A 209 17.97 10.16 -0.03
N ALA A 210 18.01 11.49 -0.18
CA ALA A 210 17.50 12.39 0.84
C ALA A 210 15.97 12.24 0.99
N TYR A 211 15.25 12.00 -0.10
CA TYR A 211 13.83 11.66 -0.08
C TYR A 211 13.55 10.40 0.76
N ASP A 212 14.26 9.30 0.50
CA ASP A 212 14.08 8.03 1.21
C ASP A 212 14.40 8.17 2.71
N HIS A 213 15.39 8.99 3.05
CA HIS A 213 15.72 9.32 4.43
C HIS A 213 14.56 10.06 5.11
N LEU A 214 13.99 11.08 4.46
CA LEU A 214 12.85 11.82 5.02
C LEU A 214 11.62 10.91 5.16
N MET A 215 11.25 10.14 4.14
CA MET A 215 10.11 9.22 4.18
C MET A 215 10.24 8.18 5.30
N LEU A 216 11.42 7.59 5.48
CA LEU A 216 11.66 6.63 6.56
C LEU A 216 11.54 7.28 7.95
N ASN A 217 12.04 8.50 8.11
CA ASN A 217 11.93 9.22 9.38
C ASN A 217 10.51 9.72 9.64
N LEU A 218 9.74 10.08 8.61
CA LEU A 218 8.30 10.38 8.74
C LEU A 218 7.55 9.14 9.24
N HIS A 219 7.73 8.00 8.56
CA HIS A 219 7.17 6.72 8.97
C HIS A 219 7.48 6.40 10.44
N ASP A 220 8.76 6.44 10.83
CA ASP A 220 9.18 6.12 12.19
C ASP A 220 8.66 7.16 13.21
N SER A 221 8.66 8.46 12.87
CA SER A 221 8.18 9.51 13.78
C SER A 221 6.68 9.41 14.03
N MET A 222 5.89 9.13 12.99
CA MET A 222 4.45 8.89 13.11
C MET A 222 4.16 7.71 14.02
N LYS A 223 4.87 6.58 13.83
CA LYS A 223 4.67 5.38 14.66
C LYS A 223 5.18 5.57 16.10
N ALA A 224 6.17 6.43 16.34
CA ALA A 224 6.71 6.68 17.68
C ALA A 224 5.85 7.63 18.52
N ASP A 225 5.20 8.62 17.90
CA ASP A 225 4.42 9.65 18.58
C ASP A 225 3.02 9.13 18.98
N LEU A 226 2.88 8.67 20.22
CA LEU A 226 1.61 8.11 20.71
C LEU A 226 0.50 9.14 20.87
N ASP A 227 0.85 10.40 21.14
CA ASP A 227 -0.12 11.49 21.23
C ASP A 227 -0.67 11.81 19.85
N TYR A 228 0.19 11.85 18.83
CA TYR A 228 -0.23 11.92 17.43
C TYR A 228 -1.20 10.80 17.07
N GLN A 229 -0.86 9.54 17.39
CA GLN A 229 -1.68 8.37 17.07
C GLN A 229 -3.11 8.45 17.65
N LYS A 230 -3.28 9.13 18.79
CA LYS A 230 -4.57 9.31 19.47
C LYS A 230 -5.33 10.55 19.03
N THR A 231 -4.62 11.65 18.75
CA THR A 231 -5.24 12.99 18.63
C THR A 231 -5.34 13.51 17.20
N CYS A 232 -4.60 12.95 16.25
CA CYS A 232 -4.69 13.39 14.85
C CYS A 232 -6.09 13.13 14.27
N SER A 233 -6.46 13.95 13.28
CA SER A 233 -7.67 13.69 12.50
C SER A 233 -7.52 12.37 11.76
N GLN A 234 -8.44 11.46 11.99
CA GLN A 234 -8.42 10.12 11.41
C GLN A 234 -9.85 9.56 11.34
N GLN A 235 -10.10 8.76 10.31
CA GLN A 235 -11.36 8.07 10.09
C GLN A 235 -11.14 6.57 10.21
N THR A 236 -11.96 5.90 11.03
CA THR A 236 -11.99 4.43 11.06
C THR A 236 -12.94 3.95 9.96
N ILE A 237 -12.46 3.05 9.10
CA ILE A 237 -13.27 2.42 8.06
C ILE A 237 -13.18 0.88 8.16
N PRO A 238 -14.30 0.19 8.39
CA PRO A 238 -14.37 -1.25 8.20
C PRO A 238 -14.58 -1.56 6.72
N PHE A 239 -13.57 -2.11 6.03
CA PHE A 239 -13.72 -2.60 4.67
C PHE A 239 -14.39 -3.99 4.70
N PRO A 240 -15.66 -4.14 4.29
CA PRO A 240 -16.36 -5.42 4.35
C PRO A 240 -15.76 -6.44 3.37
N PRO A 241 -15.99 -7.74 3.57
CA PRO A 241 -15.63 -8.74 2.57
C PRO A 241 -16.26 -8.45 1.21
N GLY A 242 -15.50 -8.72 0.14
CA GLY A 242 -15.92 -8.41 -1.23
C GLY A 242 -15.76 -6.93 -1.61
N SER A 243 -15.18 -6.10 -0.74
CA SER A 243 -14.78 -4.75 -1.12
C SER A 243 -13.34 -4.70 -1.65
N VAL A 244 -13.07 -3.65 -2.43
CA VAL A 244 -11.75 -3.28 -2.93
C VAL A 244 -11.44 -1.85 -2.51
N TRP A 245 -10.18 -1.54 -2.24
CA TRP A 245 -9.75 -0.15 -2.10
C TRP A 245 -8.39 0.08 -2.73
N ILE A 246 -8.18 1.30 -3.20
CA ILE A 246 -6.98 1.72 -3.92
C ILE A 246 -6.44 2.99 -3.27
N CYS A 247 -5.13 3.02 -3.02
CA CYS A 247 -4.45 4.24 -2.61
C CYS A 247 -2.98 4.21 -3.01
N PHE A 248 -2.39 5.40 -3.05
CA PHE A 248 -0.94 5.54 -2.97
C PHE A 248 -0.52 5.43 -1.50
N SER A 249 0.00 4.27 -1.10
CA SER A 249 0.28 3.97 0.31
C SER A 249 1.50 4.71 0.87
N ASP A 250 2.33 5.29 0.00
CA ASP A 250 3.41 6.23 0.35
C ASP A 250 2.91 7.66 0.65
N GLN A 251 1.61 7.93 0.47
CA GLN A 251 1.01 9.24 0.70
C GLN A 251 -0.21 9.16 1.63
N ALA A 252 -1.09 8.19 1.42
CA ALA A 252 -2.25 7.97 2.27
C ALA A 252 -1.78 7.47 3.65
N SER A 253 -1.97 8.27 4.70
CA SER A 253 -1.71 7.87 6.08
C SER A 253 -2.69 6.76 6.46
N HIS A 254 -2.19 5.57 6.79
CA HIS A 254 -3.04 4.41 7.05
C HIS A 254 -2.51 3.55 8.21
N ALA A 255 -3.43 2.83 8.85
CA ALA A 255 -3.16 1.82 9.85
C ALA A 255 -4.17 0.68 9.72
N VAL A 256 -3.75 -0.56 9.99
CA VAL A 256 -4.63 -1.73 10.01
C VAL A 256 -4.86 -2.20 11.44
N MET A 257 -6.11 -2.13 11.88
CA MET A 257 -6.50 -2.43 13.26
C MET A 257 -6.86 -3.89 13.46
N SER A 258 -7.55 -4.48 12.48
CA SER A 258 -7.99 -5.87 12.55
C SER A 258 -8.29 -6.46 11.18
N GLY A 259 -8.41 -7.78 11.15
CA GLY A 259 -8.95 -8.54 10.02
C GLY A 259 -8.00 -9.61 9.52
N GLN A 260 -8.53 -10.50 8.70
CA GLN A 260 -7.86 -11.68 8.17
C GLN A 260 -8.24 -11.89 6.70
N PHE A 261 -7.39 -12.58 5.95
CA PHE A 261 -7.61 -12.94 4.54
C PHE A 261 -7.74 -11.73 3.62
N MET A 262 -6.59 -11.24 3.15
CA MET A 262 -6.50 -10.08 2.27
C MET A 262 -5.54 -10.35 1.12
N LEU A 263 -5.92 -9.91 -0.07
CA LEU A 263 -5.04 -9.86 -1.24
C LEU A 263 -4.61 -8.41 -1.48
N GLU A 264 -3.39 -8.22 -1.95
CA GLU A 264 -2.80 -6.92 -2.22
C GLU A 264 -1.91 -6.98 -3.45
N GLN A 265 -2.12 -6.05 -4.37
CA GLN A 265 -1.29 -5.85 -5.55
C GLN A 265 -0.60 -4.49 -5.42
N THR A 266 0.73 -4.48 -5.58
CA THR A 266 1.51 -3.24 -5.61
C THR A 266 1.94 -2.91 -7.04
N PHE A 267 1.85 -1.65 -7.43
CA PHE A 267 2.43 -1.11 -8.65
C PHE A 267 3.34 0.05 -8.27
N PHE A 268 4.48 0.14 -8.93
CA PHE A 268 5.34 1.29 -8.82
C PHE A 268 5.11 2.23 -10.00
N LEU A 269 5.04 3.53 -9.74
CA LEU A 269 4.84 4.57 -10.76
C LEU A 269 5.94 5.62 -10.62
N PRO A 270 6.78 5.84 -11.65
CA PRO A 270 7.73 6.95 -11.64
C PRO A 270 7.01 8.29 -11.42
N VAL A 271 7.57 9.19 -10.61
CA VAL A 271 6.93 10.50 -10.35
C VAL A 271 6.73 11.27 -11.64
N ASP A 272 7.66 11.18 -12.59
CA ASP A 272 7.53 11.84 -13.88
C ASP A 272 6.36 11.32 -14.75
N ALA A 273 5.84 10.14 -14.43
CA ALA A 273 4.68 9.57 -15.10
C ALA A 273 3.34 10.05 -14.50
N MET A 274 3.34 10.65 -13.32
CA MET A 274 2.13 11.23 -12.70
C MET A 274 1.57 12.38 -13.53
N VAL A 275 0.25 12.57 -13.43
CA VAL A 275 -0.42 13.71 -14.06
C VAL A 275 -0.17 14.97 -13.23
N ARG A 276 -0.20 14.88 -11.90
CA ARG A 276 0.10 15.99 -10.97
C ARG A 276 1.27 15.63 -10.07
N ARG A 277 2.48 15.85 -10.60
CA ARG A 277 3.74 15.53 -9.93
C ARG A 277 3.92 16.29 -8.62
N GLU A 278 3.37 17.50 -8.54
CA GLU A 278 3.38 18.39 -7.38
C GLU A 278 2.60 17.84 -6.17
N CYS A 279 1.69 16.89 -6.41
CA CYS A 279 0.94 16.18 -5.38
C CYS A 279 1.72 14.97 -4.82
N ALA A 280 2.78 14.52 -5.50
CA ALA A 280 3.61 13.42 -4.99
C ALA A 280 4.29 13.79 -3.67
N PRO A 281 4.51 12.82 -2.74
CA PRO A 281 5.33 13.03 -1.56
C PRO A 281 6.69 13.67 -1.88
N LEU A 282 7.31 13.31 -3.01
CA LEU A 282 8.55 13.93 -3.47
C LEU A 282 8.36 15.44 -3.70
N GLY A 283 7.43 15.83 -4.57
CA GLY A 283 7.16 17.25 -4.87
C GLY A 283 6.72 18.06 -3.65
N ILE A 284 5.95 17.46 -2.74
CA ILE A 284 5.56 18.10 -1.47
C ILE A 284 6.79 18.33 -0.59
N LEU A 285 7.65 17.32 -0.41
CA LEU A 285 8.84 17.44 0.42
C LEU A 285 9.88 18.39 -0.18
N GLU A 286 10.07 18.40 -1.49
CA GLU A 286 10.96 19.36 -2.17
C GLU A 286 10.46 20.80 -1.98
N ARG A 287 9.15 21.02 -2.12
CA ARG A 287 8.53 22.33 -1.85
C ARG A 287 8.71 22.77 -0.39
N LEU A 288 8.49 21.86 0.57
CA LEU A 288 8.61 22.17 2.00
C LEU A 288 10.07 22.36 2.45
N THR A 289 11.03 21.70 1.79
CA THR A 289 12.46 21.80 2.13
C THR A 289 13.22 22.84 1.31
N GLY A 290 12.66 23.31 0.19
CA GLY A 290 13.28 24.27 -0.71
C GLY A 290 14.47 23.72 -1.50
N ARG A 291 14.56 22.40 -1.69
CA ARG A 291 15.66 21.75 -2.41
C ARG A 291 15.23 20.44 -3.08
N THR A 292 15.99 20.03 -4.09
CA THR A 292 15.86 18.70 -4.73
C THR A 292 16.27 17.59 -3.77
N LEU A 293 15.55 16.46 -3.78
CA LEU A 293 15.74 15.36 -2.83
C LEU A 293 16.20 14.03 -3.46
N VAL A 294 16.25 13.95 -4.79
CA VAL A 294 16.69 12.79 -5.58
C VAL A 294 17.75 13.22 -6.60
#